data_AF-T0KCG4-F1
#
_entry.id   AF-T0KCG4-F1
#
_cell.length_a   1.000
_cell.length_b   1.000
_cell.length_c   1.000
_cell.angle_alpha   90.00
_cell.angle_beta   90.00
_cell.angle_gamma   90.00
#
_symmetry.space_group_name_H-M   'P 1'
#
loop_
_entity.id
_entity.type
_entity.pdbx_description
1 polymer ?
#
loop_
_entity_poly.entity_id
_entity_poly.type
_entity_poly.pdbx_seq_one_letter_code
_entity_poly.pdbx_strand_id
1 'polypeptide(L)'
;MSTQLDAASIARVSLHDAKYFNIQHSQTIHRLALLQHWNIPAGSRVLELGCGQGDCTTVIASAVGEEGAVVAVDPAELDYGRSFALHTLWAKHRITSLKGR
;
A
#
# COMPACT_ATOMS: atom_id res chain seq x y z
N MET A 1 18.59 -6.40 -11.05
CA MET A 1 18.64 -6.99 -9.70
C MET A 1 17.25 -6.86 -9.11
N SER A 2 16.54 -7.98 -8.93
CA SER A 2 15.20 -7.96 -8.33
C SER A 2 15.37 -7.67 -6.84
N THR A 3 15.00 -6.47 -6.40
CA THR A 3 14.87 -6.18 -4.97
C THR A 3 13.82 -7.12 -4.41
N GLN A 4 14.26 -8.14 -3.67
CA GLN A 4 13.33 -9.05 -3.02
C GLN A 4 12.58 -8.25 -1.96
N LEU A 5 11.29 -8.02 -2.20
CA LEU A 5 10.43 -7.26 -1.31
C LEU A 5 10.29 -8.02 0.02
N ASP A 6 10.80 -7.42 1.11
CA ASP A 6 10.70 -8.00 2.44
C ASP A 6 9.33 -7.68 3.06
N ALA A 7 8.50 -8.73 3.21
CA ALA A 7 7.17 -8.62 3.77
C ALA A 7 7.18 -8.04 5.19
N ALA A 8 8.20 -8.34 6.00
CA ALA A 8 8.28 -7.84 7.36
C ALA A 8 8.54 -6.34 7.39
N SER A 9 9.47 -5.85 6.57
CA SER A 9 9.75 -4.42 6.42
C SER A 9 8.53 -3.64 5.91
N ILE A 10 7.81 -4.18 4.92
CA ILE A 10 6.61 -3.54 4.36
C ILE A 10 5.46 -3.53 5.38
N ALA A 11 5.25 -4.62 6.11
CA ALA A 11 4.24 -4.69 7.15
C ALA A 11 4.50 -3.66 8.25
N ARG A 12 5.75 -3.43 8.64
CA ARG A 12 6.13 -2.45 9.68
C ARG A 12 5.81 -1.00 9.34
N VAL A 13 5.81 -0.64 8.06
CA VAL A 13 5.47 0.73 7.63
C VAL A 13 3.98 0.94 7.43
N SER A 14 3.19 -0.14 7.40
CA SER A 14 1.72 -0.09 7.32
C SER A 14 1.12 0.44 8.63
N LEU A 15 0.01 1.17 8.55
CA LEU A 15 -0.66 1.74 9.73
C LEU A 15 -1.49 0.66 10.44
N HIS A 16 -0.95 0.10 11.53
CA HIS A 16 -1.63 -0.90 12.35
C HIS A 16 -1.16 -0.81 13.81
N ASP A 17 -1.96 -1.32 14.74
CA ASP A 17 -1.50 -1.52 16.13
C ASP A 17 -0.45 -2.64 16.14
N ALA A 18 0.70 -2.37 16.76
CA ALA A 18 1.81 -3.32 16.88
C ALA A 18 1.40 -4.66 17.49
N LYS A 19 0.35 -4.69 18.33
CA LYS A 19 -0.23 -5.92 18.89
C LYS A 19 -0.74 -6.88 17.83
N TYR A 20 -1.14 -6.38 16.65
CA TYR A 20 -1.69 -7.16 15.55
C TYR A 20 -0.71 -7.31 14.37
N PHE A 21 0.59 -7.10 14.60
CA PHE A 21 1.63 -7.23 13.56
C PHE A 21 1.55 -8.55 12.78
N ASN A 22 1.27 -9.67 13.44
CA ASN A 22 1.16 -10.96 12.77
C ASN A 22 0.04 -11.01 11.72
N ILE A 23 -1.07 -10.32 11.97
CA ILE A 23 -2.18 -10.20 11.02
C ILE A 23 -1.72 -9.35 9.84
N GLN A 24 -1.11 -8.19 10.11
CA GLN A 24 -0.59 -7.30 9.06
C GLN A 24 0.46 -7.99 8.18
N HIS A 25 1.36 -8.76 8.80
CA HIS A 25 2.39 -9.51 8.10
C HIS A 25 1.79 -10.57 7.17
N SER A 26 0.79 -11.33 7.66
CA SER A 26 0.07 -12.30 6.83
C SER A 26 -0.64 -11.64 5.64
N GLN A 27 -1.29 -10.50 5.88
CA GLN A 27 -1.94 -9.68 4.85
C GLN A 27 -0.95 -9.15 3.81
N THR A 28 0.25 -8.75 4.25
CA THR A 28 1.34 -8.27 3.38
C THR A 28 1.90 -9.39 2.51
N ILE A 29 2.14 -10.58 3.07
CA ILE A 29 2.56 -11.77 2.30
C ILE A 29 1.55 -12.09 1.21
N HIS A 30 0.26 -12.07 1.54
CA HIS A 30 -0.79 -12.34 0.56
C HIS A 30 -0.77 -11.34 -0.61
N ARG A 31 -0.61 -10.05 -0.32
CA ARG A 31 -0.51 -9.00 -1.35
C ARG A 31 0.74 -9.16 -2.21
N LEU A 32 1.88 -9.50 -1.61
CA LEU A 32 3.11 -9.77 -2.37
C LEU A 32 2.92 -10.94 -3.35
N ALA A 33 2.21 -12.00 -2.93
CA ALA A 33 1.88 -13.11 -3.83
C ALA A 33 1.01 -12.63 -5.01
N LEU A 34 0.02 -11.75 -4.79
CA LEU A 34 -0.77 -11.16 -5.87
C LEU A 34 0.11 -10.33 -6.84
N LEU A 35 1.03 -9.52 -6.31
CA LEU A 35 1.91 -8.70 -7.15
C LEU A 35 2.84 -9.55 -8.02
N GLN A 36 3.27 -10.72 -7.55
CA GLN A 36 4.06 -11.66 -8.37
C GLN A 36 3.28 -12.13 -9.61
N HIS A 37 1.95 -12.22 -9.54
CA HIS A 37 1.12 -12.58 -10.68
C HIS A 37 0.89 -11.40 -11.64
N TRP A 38 0.88 -10.17 -11.13
CA TRP A 38 0.72 -8.96 -11.95
C TRP A 38 2.00 -8.53 -12.65
N ASN A 39 3.16 -8.96 -12.14
CA ASN A 39 4.48 -8.72 -12.71
C ASN A 39 4.72 -7.23 -13.02
N ILE A 40 4.42 -6.36 -12.03
CA ILE A 40 4.54 -4.91 -12.13
C ILE A 40 6.03 -4.52 -12.24
N PRO A 41 6.48 -3.91 -13.35
CA PRO A 41 7.87 -3.48 -13.48
C PRO A 41 8.22 -2.33 -12.53
N ALA A 42 9.47 -2.27 -12.08
CA ALA A 42 10.00 -1.09 -11.41
C ALA A 42 9.90 0.16 -12.31
N GLY A 43 9.67 1.33 -11.73
CA GLY A 43 9.41 2.59 -12.43
C GLY A 43 7.98 2.73 -12.98
N SER A 44 7.10 1.75 -12.77
CA SER A 44 5.73 1.81 -13.28
C SER A 44 4.89 2.89 -12.59
N ARG A 45 3.90 3.40 -13.33
CA ARG A 45 2.84 4.26 -12.81
C ARG A 45 1.56 3.44 -12.67
N VAL A 46 1.09 3.23 -11.45
CA VAL A 46 -0.05 2.36 -11.13
C VAL A 46 -1.20 3.18 -10.56
N LEU A 47 -2.43 2.89 -11.00
CA LEU A 47 -3.66 3.39 -10.39
C LEU A 47 -4.31 2.24 -9.60
N GLU A 48 -4.54 2.46 -8.32
CA GLU A 48 -5.28 1.55 -7.44
C GLU A 48 -6.67 2.13 -7.15
N LEU A 49 -7.69 1.29 -7.32
CA LEU A 49 -9.08 1.63 -7.03
C LEU A 49 -9.56 0.82 -5.83
N GLY A 50 -10.09 1.50 -4.83
CA GLY A 50 -10.48 0.91 -3.54
C GLY A 50 -9.27 0.69 -2.63
N CYS A 51 -8.49 1.74 -2.35
CA CYS A 51 -7.26 1.60 -1.57
C CYS A 51 -7.49 1.25 -0.10
N GLY A 52 -8.70 1.52 0.43
CA GLY A 52 -9.03 1.32 1.83
C GLY A 52 -7.96 1.93 2.75
N GLN A 53 -7.46 1.13 3.69
CA GLN A 53 -6.39 1.50 4.62
C GLN A 53 -4.99 1.59 3.99
N GLY A 54 -4.84 1.16 2.74
CA GLY A 54 -3.62 1.32 1.93
C GLY A 54 -2.54 0.25 2.13
N ASP A 55 -2.89 -0.92 2.70
CA ASP A 55 -1.97 -2.06 2.79
C ASP A 55 -1.48 -2.50 1.40
N CYS A 56 -2.40 -2.59 0.44
CA CYS A 56 -2.08 -2.97 -0.93
C CYS A 56 -1.29 -1.85 -1.63
N THR A 57 -1.70 -0.59 -1.43
CA THR A 57 -0.95 0.59 -1.88
C THR A 57 0.51 0.56 -1.46
N THR A 58 0.78 0.21 -0.19
CA THR A 58 2.14 0.14 0.36
C THR A 58 2.99 -0.93 -0.34
N VAL A 59 2.39 -2.09 -0.64
CA VAL A 59 3.05 -3.18 -1.35
C VAL A 59 3.32 -2.79 -2.81
N ILE A 60 2.35 -2.17 -3.50
CA ILE A 60 2.53 -1.67 -4.88
C ILE A 60 3.60 -0.58 -4.92
N ALA A 61 3.60 0.37 -3.97
CA ALA A 61 4.60 1.43 -3.88
C ALA A 61 6.01 0.85 -3.71
N SER A 62 6.14 -0.20 -2.90
CA SER A 62 7.41 -0.91 -2.71
C SER A 62 7.88 -1.61 -3.99
N ALA A 63 6.95 -2.17 -4.77
CA ALA A 63 7.26 -2.88 -6.02
C ALA A 63 7.67 -1.93 -7.17
N VAL A 64 7.01 -0.78 -7.31
CA VAL A 64 7.35 0.19 -8.37
C VAL A 64 8.65 0.94 -8.06
N GLY A 65 9.07 0.99 -6.80
CA GLY A 65 10.32 1.63 -6.37
C GLY A 65 10.31 3.16 -6.47
N GLU A 66 11.46 3.78 -6.21
CA GLU A 66 11.60 5.25 -6.09
C GLU A 66 11.29 6.01 -7.39
N GLU A 67 11.56 5.39 -8.55
CA GLU A 67 11.29 5.95 -9.88
C GLU A 67 9.82 5.73 -10.33
N GLY A 68 9.05 4.96 -9.56
CA GLY A 68 7.66 4.66 -9.83
C GLY A 68 6.67 5.59 -9.14
N ALA A 69 5.40 5.44 -9.46
CA ALA A 69 4.34 6.19 -8.80
C ALA A 69 3.07 5.35 -8.62
N VAL A 70 2.37 5.56 -7.51
CA VAL A 70 1.06 4.94 -7.25
C VAL A 70 0.05 6.05 -6.93
N VAL A 71 -1.04 6.07 -7.69
CA VAL A 71 -2.21 6.89 -7.41
C VAL A 71 -3.26 5.95 -6.84
N ALA A 72 -3.77 6.24 -5.64
CA ALA A 72 -4.69 5.36 -4.95
C ALA A 72 -5.98 6.14 -4.64
N VAL A 73 -7.12 5.60 -5.05
CA VAL A 73 -8.43 6.25 -4.95
C VAL A 73 -9.37 5.35 -4.17
N ASP A 74 -10.10 5.91 -3.21
CA ASP A 74 -11.17 5.23 -2.49
C ASP A 74 -12.36 6.19 -2.34
N PRO A 75 -13.59 5.76 -2.64
CA PRO A 75 -14.78 6.59 -2.46
C PRO A 75 -15.22 6.72 -0.99
N ALA A 76 -14.69 5.90 -0.08
CA ALA A 76 -15.05 5.92 1.33
C ALA A 76 -14.63 7.23 2.01
N GLU A 77 -15.39 7.63 3.03
CA GLU A 77 -15.08 8.79 3.84
C GLU A 77 -13.79 8.55 4.66
N LEU A 78 -13.08 9.63 5.00
CA LEU A 78 -11.77 9.55 5.66
C LEU A 78 -11.80 8.93 7.06
N ASP A 79 -12.97 8.90 7.67
CA ASP A 79 -13.26 8.32 8.98
C ASP A 79 -13.92 6.93 8.90
N TYR A 80 -14.18 6.43 7.68
CA TYR A 80 -14.71 5.11 7.46
C TYR A 80 -13.72 4.03 7.95
N GLY A 81 -14.09 3.29 9.00
CA GLY A 81 -13.30 2.18 9.55
C GLY A 81 -12.22 2.54 10.59
N ARG A 82 -12.35 3.65 11.33
CA ARG A 82 -11.28 4.18 12.19
C ARG A 82 -10.94 3.35 13.45
N SER A 83 -9.69 2.88 13.51
CA SER A 83 -8.77 3.03 14.66
C SER A 83 -7.55 3.91 14.32
N PHE A 84 -7.14 3.99 13.05
CA PHE A 84 -6.11 4.90 12.55
C PHE A 84 -6.64 5.68 11.35
N ALA A 85 -6.45 7.00 11.34
CA ALA A 85 -6.95 7.86 10.27
C ALA A 85 -6.13 7.68 8.98
N LEU A 86 -6.83 7.61 7.85
CA LEU A 86 -6.29 7.40 6.50
C LEU A 86 -5.19 8.40 6.10
N HIS A 87 -5.12 9.56 6.73
CA HIS A 87 -4.19 10.66 6.46
C HIS A 87 -2.69 10.27 6.44
N THR A 88 -2.23 9.39 7.34
CA THR A 88 -0.78 9.24 7.60
C THR A 88 -0.04 8.44 6.53
N LEU A 89 -0.72 7.58 5.77
CA LEU A 89 -0.07 6.78 4.72
C LEU A 89 0.25 7.63 3.48
N TRP A 90 -0.48 8.72 3.29
CA TRP A 90 -0.50 9.51 2.06
C TRP A 90 0.72 10.44 1.92
N ALA A 91 1.43 10.70 3.03
CA ALA A 91 2.58 11.59 3.06
C ALA A 91 3.94 10.89 2.84
N LYS A 92 4.00 9.56 3.00
CA LYS A 92 5.29 8.84 3.09
C LYS A 92 5.80 8.32 1.75
N HIS A 93 4.88 7.99 0.85
CA HIS A 93 5.14 7.68 -0.55
C HIS A 93 4.36 8.72 -1.36
N ARG A 94 4.79 9.12 -2.57
CA ARG A 94 4.14 10.16 -3.39
C ARG A 94 2.76 9.69 -3.93
N ILE A 95 1.85 9.36 -3.01
CA ILE A 95 0.51 8.85 -3.25
C ILE A 95 -0.40 10.06 -3.34
N THR A 96 -0.92 10.31 -4.53
CA THR A 96 -1.93 11.36 -4.74
C THR A 96 -3.29 10.67 -4.78
N SER A 97 -4.20 11.01 -3.86
CA SER A 97 -5.60 10.60 -3.94
C SER A 97 -6.39 11.71 -4.62
N LEU A 98 -7.05 11.37 -5.73
CA LEU A 98 -8.00 12.26 -6.39
C LEU A 98 -9.40 11.88 -5.91
N LYS A 99 -9.98 12.73 -5.06
CA LYS A 99 -11.36 12.56 -4.61
C LYS A 99 -12.29 12.76 -5.82
N GLY A 100 -13.12 11.78 -6.11
CA GLY A 100 -14.27 11.94 -7.01
C GLY A 100 -15.18 13.03 -6.45
N ARG A 101 -15.59 13.96 -7.32
CA ARG A 101 -16.55 15.02 -6.99
C ARG A 101 -17.90 14.45 -6.61
#